data_AF-A0A3G9J3Q5-F1
#
_entry.id   AF-A0A3G9J3Q5-F1
#
_cell.length_a   1.000
_cell.length_b   1.000
_cell.length_c   1.000
_cell.angle_alpha   90.00
_cell.angle_beta   90.00
_cell.angle_gamma   90.00
#
_symmetry.space_group_name_H-M   'P 1'
#
loop_
_entity.id
_entity.type
_entity.pdbx_description
1 polymer ?
#
loop_
_entity_poly.entity_id
_entity_poly.type
_entity_poly.pdbx_seq_one_letter_code
_entity_poly.pdbx_strand_id
1 'polypeptide(L)'
;MIDELQRAKELFLTYLGSTVHMHREGIFEEYRSYQVSQPLEAEWFNEMVGAYTKELSIMNWQAVERLASIAKHYSEPLILENVIAFVSRHLMSADSMVRLMYGERMIDLIKNLRKGMPGELLYRAYKTTIELLEDVIAKPLVIDPGHDLQLFQLRDKKALNNRARRSIEELNDYIN
;
A
#
# COMPACT_ATOMS: atom_id res chain seq x y z
N MET A 1 12.70 3.26 31.35
CA MET A 1 13.01 2.03 30.60
C MET A 1 11.82 1.43 29.86
N ILE A 2 10.78 0.88 30.51
CA ILE A 2 9.58 0.39 29.78
C ILE A 2 8.85 1.54 29.06
N ASP A 3 8.70 2.67 29.74
CA ASP A 3 8.04 3.87 29.18
C ASP A 3 8.81 4.50 28.01
N GLU A 4 10.15 4.52 28.09
CA GLU A 4 11.01 5.07 27.03
C GLU A 4 10.98 4.20 25.78
N LEU A 5 10.99 2.88 25.95
CA LEU A 5 10.92 1.95 24.83
C LEU A 5 9.54 1.98 24.15
N GLN A 6 8.48 2.10 24.95
CA GLN A 6 7.12 2.26 24.46
C GLN A 6 6.98 3.57 23.67
N ARG A 7 7.52 4.67 24.18
CA ARG A 7 7.53 5.96 23.49
C ARG A 7 8.33 5.90 22.18
N ALA A 8 9.49 5.27 22.18
CA ALA A 8 10.28 5.07 20.97
C ALA A 8 9.50 4.28 19.92
N LYS A 9 8.82 3.20 20.31
CA LYS A 9 7.97 2.40 19.43
C LYS A 9 6.80 3.21 18.88
N GLU A 10 6.14 4.02 19.70
CA GLU A 10 5.04 4.88 19.26
C GLU A 10 5.50 5.90 18.20
N LEU A 11 6.65 6.54 18.41
CA LEU A 11 7.25 7.43 17.42
C LEU A 11 7.58 6.67 16.14
N PHE A 12 8.21 5.50 16.25
CA PHE A 12 8.51 4.65 15.10
C PHE A 12 7.26 4.32 14.28
N LEU A 13 6.19 3.85 14.93
CA LEU A 13 4.94 3.46 14.27
C LEU A 13 4.18 4.66 13.69
N THR A 14 4.15 5.80 14.40
CA THR A 14 3.47 7.02 13.95
C THR A 14 4.08 7.55 12.67
N TYR A 15 5.41 7.48 12.55
CA TYR A 15 6.15 7.97 11.40
C TYR A 15 6.48 6.87 10.39
N LEU A 16 5.92 5.67 10.56
CA LEU A 16 6.14 4.50 9.70
C LEU A 16 7.62 4.17 9.50
N GLY A 17 8.44 4.39 10.53
CA GLY A 17 9.89 4.21 10.51
C GLY A 17 10.67 5.26 9.70
N SER A 18 10.00 6.31 9.19
CA SER A 18 10.63 7.34 8.37
C SER A 18 11.41 8.37 9.20
N THR A 19 12.72 8.16 9.31
CA THR A 19 13.63 9.09 9.98
C THR A 19 13.63 10.49 9.34
N VAL A 20 13.40 10.57 8.03
CA VAL A 20 13.28 11.85 7.30
C VAL A 20 12.05 12.64 7.75
N HIS A 21 10.90 11.98 7.94
CA HIS A 21 9.71 12.65 8.45
C HIS A 21 9.89 13.06 9.92
N MET A 22 10.48 12.19 10.74
CA MET A 22 10.81 12.53 12.12
C MET A 22 11.72 13.77 12.20
N HIS A 23 12.69 13.90 11.29
CA HIS A 23 13.59 15.05 11.27
C HIS A 23 12.86 16.33 10.85
N ARG A 24 11.92 16.26 9.91
CA ARG A 24 11.11 17.41 9.47
C ARG A 24 10.19 17.92 10.58
N GLU A 25 9.63 17.02 11.38
CA GLU A 25 8.75 17.36 12.51
C GLU A 25 9.54 17.63 13.82
N GLY A 26 10.87 17.61 13.78
CA GLY A 26 11.73 17.96 14.93
C GLY A 26 11.80 16.90 16.05
N ILE A 27 11.23 15.71 15.85
CA ILE A 27 11.17 14.63 16.84
C ILE A 27 12.27 13.57 16.67
N PHE A 28 13.10 13.69 15.63
CA PHE A 28 14.15 12.71 15.35
C PHE A 28 15.18 12.59 16.48
N GLU A 29 15.55 13.71 17.11
CA GLU A 29 16.50 13.69 18.23
C GLU A 29 15.90 13.03 19.48
N GLU A 30 14.59 13.20 19.72
CA GLU A 30 13.86 12.46 20.76
C GLU A 30 13.95 10.95 20.48
N TYR A 31 13.59 10.53 19.27
CA TYR A 31 13.66 9.12 18.87
C TYR A 31 15.09 8.54 19.00
N ARG A 32 16.08 9.29 18.53
CA ARG A 32 17.50 8.89 18.55
C ARG A 32 18.05 8.76 19.97
N SER A 33 17.55 9.56 20.91
CA SER A 33 17.98 9.51 22.31
C SER A 33 17.70 8.16 22.98
N TYR A 34 16.70 7.42 22.50
CA TYR A 34 16.33 6.11 23.01
C TYR A 34 17.28 4.97 22.56
N GLN A 35 18.20 5.23 21.64
CA GLN A 35 19.22 4.28 21.18
C GLN A 35 18.66 2.90 20.81
N VAL A 36 17.50 2.90 20.13
CA VAL A 36 16.86 1.66 19.67
C VAL A 36 17.81 0.91 18.75
N SER A 37 17.99 -0.38 19.00
CA SER A 37 18.86 -1.22 18.20
C SER A 37 18.18 -1.60 16.88
N GLN A 38 18.96 -1.72 15.79
CA GLN A 38 18.44 -2.13 14.48
C GLN A 38 17.63 -3.45 14.51
N PRO A 39 18.02 -4.50 15.26
CA PRO A 39 17.20 -5.70 15.38
C PRO A 39 15.80 -5.43 15.94
N LEU A 40 15.69 -4.51 16.89
CA LEU A 40 14.41 -4.17 17.51
C LEU A 40 13.54 -3.31 16.58
N GLU A 41 14.15 -2.39 15.82
CA GLU A 41 13.44 -1.67 14.75
C GLU A 41 12.90 -2.62 13.68
N ALA A 42 13.67 -3.64 13.31
CA ALA A 42 13.24 -4.67 12.37
C ALA A 42 12.07 -5.49 12.92
N GLU A 43 12.06 -5.81 14.22
CA GLU A 43 10.93 -6.46 14.88
C GLU A 43 9.67 -5.59 14.83
N TRP A 44 9.76 -4.31 15.22
CA TRP A 44 8.62 -3.39 15.17
C TRP A 44 8.12 -3.15 13.75
N PHE A 45 9.03 -3.11 12.78
CA PHE A 45 8.68 -3.05 11.38
C PHE A 45 7.88 -4.27 10.94
N ASN A 46 8.35 -5.47 11.26
CA ASN A 46 7.67 -6.72 10.91
C ASN A 46 6.29 -6.82 11.58
N GLU A 47 6.17 -6.39 12.85
CA GLU A 47 4.89 -6.30 13.54
C GLU A 47 3.93 -5.32 12.85
N MET A 48 4.42 -4.15 12.46
CA MET A 48 3.64 -3.12 11.77
C MET A 48 3.14 -3.61 10.41
N VAL A 49 4.02 -4.21 9.59
CA VAL A 49 3.65 -4.79 8.29
C VAL A 49 2.65 -5.93 8.49
N GLY A 50 2.87 -6.79 9.49
CA GLY A 50 1.96 -7.88 9.84
C GLY A 50 0.57 -7.39 10.27
N ALA A 51 0.51 -6.31 11.07
CA ALA A 51 -0.76 -5.70 11.48
C ALA A 51 -1.53 -5.14 10.28
N TYR A 52 -0.89 -4.32 9.44
CA TYR A 52 -1.55 -3.76 8.26
C TYR A 52 -1.90 -4.82 7.21
N THR A 53 -1.13 -5.89 7.11
CA THR A 53 -1.49 -7.04 6.26
C THR A 53 -2.78 -7.70 6.73
N LYS A 54 -2.99 -7.86 8.03
CA LYS A 54 -4.22 -8.44 8.60
C LYS A 54 -5.44 -7.52 8.46
N GLU A 55 -5.22 -6.22 8.30
CA GLU A 55 -6.27 -5.22 8.09
C GLU A 55 -6.68 -5.07 6.62
N LEU A 56 -6.00 -5.75 5.68
CA LEU A 56 -6.41 -5.76 4.27
C LEU A 56 -7.86 -6.25 4.16
N SER A 57 -8.68 -5.48 3.43
CA SER A 57 -10.12 -5.67 3.41
C SER A 57 -10.69 -5.43 2.02
N ILE A 58 -11.78 -6.14 1.71
CA ILE A 58 -12.58 -5.86 0.51
C ILE A 58 -13.54 -4.68 0.72
N MET A 59 -13.68 -4.21 1.96
CA MET A 59 -14.62 -3.14 2.34
C MET A 59 -13.96 -1.77 2.42
N ASN A 60 -12.62 -1.70 2.42
CA ASN A 60 -11.87 -0.45 2.41
C ASN A 60 -10.43 -0.72 1.93
N TRP A 61 -9.70 0.32 1.55
CA TRP A 61 -8.31 0.22 1.04
C TRP A 61 -7.28 0.97 1.90
N GLN A 62 -7.65 1.35 3.13
CA GLN A 62 -6.74 2.13 3.99
C GLN A 62 -5.48 1.34 4.35
N ALA A 63 -5.63 0.04 4.60
CA ALA A 63 -4.51 -0.83 4.93
C ALA A 63 -3.47 -0.91 3.80
N VAL A 64 -3.91 -1.06 2.54
CA VAL A 64 -2.99 -1.10 1.39
C VAL A 64 -2.33 0.27 1.14
N GLU A 65 -3.02 1.37 1.44
CA GLU A 65 -2.43 2.72 1.39
C GLU A 65 -1.33 2.93 2.46
N ARG A 66 -1.52 2.40 3.67
CA ARG A 66 -0.49 2.42 4.72
C ARG A 66 0.72 1.57 4.31
N LEU A 67 0.50 0.38 3.78
CA LEU A 67 1.57 -0.48 3.24
C LEU A 67 2.33 0.19 2.08
N ALA A 68 1.62 0.87 1.17
CA ALA A 68 2.24 1.65 0.09
C ALA A 68 3.07 2.83 0.62
N SER A 69 2.65 3.43 1.74
CA SER A 69 3.39 4.50 2.40
C SER A 69 4.66 4.00 3.08
N ILE A 70 4.61 2.82 3.72
CA ILE A 70 5.78 2.16 4.30
C ILE A 70 6.80 1.82 3.20
N ALA A 71 6.33 1.32 2.05
CA ALA A 71 7.19 0.93 0.93
C ALA A 71 8.03 2.08 0.35
N LYS A 72 7.67 3.34 0.61
CA LYS A 72 8.49 4.52 0.23
C LYS A 72 9.82 4.58 0.97
N HIS A 73 9.90 3.96 2.14
CA HIS A 73 11.04 4.03 3.04
C HIS A 73 11.73 2.67 3.23
N TYR A 74 11.01 1.57 2.98
CA TYR A 74 11.50 0.21 3.16
C TYR A 74 11.28 -0.62 1.90
N SER A 75 12.35 -1.23 1.39
CA SER A 75 12.31 -2.11 0.21
C SER A 75 12.13 -3.56 0.62
N GLU A 76 10.97 -3.90 1.17
CA GLU A 76 10.70 -5.21 1.75
C GLU A 76 9.77 -6.07 0.87
N PRO A 77 10.24 -7.21 0.33
CA PRO A 77 9.45 -8.06 -0.58
C PRO A 77 8.14 -8.57 0.03
N LEU A 78 8.15 -8.82 1.34
CA LEU A 78 7.02 -9.35 2.09
C LEU A 78 5.76 -8.48 1.94
N ILE A 79 5.93 -7.15 1.87
CA ILE A 79 4.79 -6.23 1.68
C ILE A 79 4.09 -6.54 0.35
N LEU A 80 4.86 -6.63 -0.73
CA LEU A 80 4.32 -6.85 -2.06
C LEU A 80 3.70 -8.26 -2.18
N GLU A 81 4.34 -9.28 -1.63
CA GLU A 81 3.81 -10.65 -1.59
C GLU A 81 2.46 -10.74 -0.89
N ASN A 82 2.34 -10.13 0.29
CA ASN A 82 1.12 -10.14 1.08
C ASN A 82 -0.04 -9.45 0.34
N VAL A 83 0.23 -8.29 -0.27
CA VAL A 83 -0.80 -7.56 -1.01
C VAL A 83 -1.21 -8.30 -2.29
N ILE A 84 -0.27 -8.86 -3.05
CA ILE A 84 -0.59 -9.71 -4.23
C ILE A 84 -1.48 -10.88 -3.83
N ALA A 85 -1.12 -11.59 -2.75
CA ALA A 85 -1.85 -12.74 -2.27
C ALA A 85 -3.29 -12.36 -1.87
N PHE A 86 -3.46 -11.21 -1.20
CA PHE A 86 -4.78 -10.71 -0.83
C PHE A 86 -5.63 -10.33 -2.06
N VAL A 87 -5.06 -9.53 -2.97
CA VAL A 87 -5.75 -9.05 -4.18
C VAL A 87 -6.21 -10.23 -5.03
N SER A 88 -5.30 -11.17 -5.30
CA SER A 88 -5.59 -12.32 -6.18
C SER A 88 -6.69 -13.24 -5.62
N ARG A 89 -6.87 -13.28 -4.29
CA ARG A 89 -7.85 -14.15 -3.63
C ARG A 89 -9.20 -13.48 -3.40
N HIS A 90 -9.24 -12.17 -3.15
CA HIS A 90 -10.42 -11.54 -2.56
C HIS A 90 -10.99 -10.37 -3.37
N LEU A 91 -10.20 -9.73 -4.24
CA LEU A 91 -10.61 -8.43 -4.83
C LEU A 91 -11.51 -8.55 -6.05
N MET A 92 -11.51 -9.69 -6.75
CA MET A 92 -12.29 -9.85 -7.98
C MET A 92 -13.81 -9.79 -7.78
N SER A 93 -14.28 -10.01 -6.55
CA SER A 93 -15.68 -9.86 -6.14
C SER A 93 -15.99 -8.55 -5.41
N ALA A 94 -14.98 -7.72 -5.12
CA ALA A 94 -15.17 -6.45 -4.45
C ALA A 94 -15.86 -5.43 -5.37
N ASP A 95 -16.39 -4.36 -4.78
CA ASP A 95 -17.00 -3.29 -5.56
C ASP A 95 -15.96 -2.58 -6.46
N SER A 96 -16.47 -1.78 -7.40
CA SER A 96 -15.65 -1.16 -8.44
C SER A 96 -14.63 -0.16 -7.90
N MET A 97 -14.96 0.52 -6.80
CA MET A 97 -14.08 1.48 -6.15
C MET A 97 -12.93 0.78 -5.46
N VAL A 98 -13.22 -0.24 -4.65
CA VAL A 98 -12.17 -0.98 -3.94
C VAL A 98 -11.17 -1.57 -4.94
N ARG A 99 -11.65 -2.18 -6.04
CA ARG A 99 -10.76 -2.70 -7.09
C ARG A 99 -9.88 -1.62 -7.71
N LEU A 100 -10.45 -0.45 -8.03
CA LEU A 100 -9.68 0.67 -8.58
C LEU A 100 -8.61 1.16 -7.59
N MET A 101 -9.01 1.39 -6.34
CA MET A 101 -8.11 1.93 -5.31
C MET A 101 -6.99 0.96 -4.97
N TYR A 102 -7.28 -0.34 -4.86
CA TYR A 102 -6.23 -1.36 -4.72
C TYR A 102 -5.30 -1.39 -5.93
N GLY A 103 -5.82 -1.28 -7.15
CA GLY A 103 -5.01 -1.22 -8.37
C GLY A 103 -4.02 -0.04 -8.34
N GLU A 104 -4.48 1.15 -7.96
CA GLU A 104 -3.59 2.32 -7.86
C GLU A 104 -2.55 2.19 -6.74
N ARG A 105 -2.94 1.68 -5.57
CA ARG A 105 -1.97 1.45 -4.47
C ARG A 105 -0.97 0.34 -4.80
N MET A 106 -1.37 -0.66 -5.57
CA MET A 106 -0.46 -1.67 -6.12
C MET A 106 0.58 -1.06 -7.06
N ILE A 107 0.18 -0.11 -7.92
CA ILE A 107 1.13 0.62 -8.76
C ILE A 107 2.13 1.40 -7.89
N ASP A 108 1.65 2.08 -6.85
CA ASP A 108 2.54 2.80 -5.92
C ASP A 108 3.53 1.86 -5.22
N LEU A 109 3.09 0.67 -4.80
CA LEU A 109 3.96 -0.37 -4.24
C LEU A 109 5.03 -0.81 -5.26
N ILE A 110 4.63 -1.11 -6.49
CA ILE A 110 5.55 -1.52 -7.56
C ILE A 110 6.58 -0.43 -7.84
N LYS A 111 6.15 0.83 -7.97
CA LYS A 111 7.04 1.98 -8.20
C LYS A 111 8.13 2.11 -7.15
N ASN A 112 7.74 1.96 -5.88
CA ASN A 112 8.64 2.16 -4.74
C ASN A 112 9.57 0.95 -4.52
N LEU A 113 9.10 -0.27 -4.80
CA LEU A 113 9.83 -1.50 -4.49
C LEU A 113 10.67 -2.02 -5.67
N ARG A 114 10.34 -1.72 -6.93
CA ARG A 114 10.91 -2.38 -8.14
C ARG A 114 12.43 -2.50 -8.20
N LYS A 115 13.19 -1.56 -7.64
CA LYS A 115 14.67 -1.56 -7.74
C LYS A 115 15.34 -2.69 -6.95
N GLY A 116 14.66 -3.24 -5.96
CA GLY A 116 15.21 -4.28 -5.06
C GLY A 116 14.46 -5.61 -5.08
N MET A 117 13.50 -5.79 -6.00
CA MET A 117 12.61 -6.96 -5.99
C MET A 117 13.02 -8.03 -6.99
N PRO A 118 12.78 -9.32 -6.68
CA PRO A 118 12.91 -10.41 -7.65
C PRO A 118 12.01 -10.19 -8.87
N GLY A 119 12.53 -10.46 -10.07
CA GLY A 119 11.79 -10.27 -11.33
C GLY A 119 10.47 -11.06 -11.39
N GLU A 120 10.43 -12.27 -10.81
CA GLU A 120 9.21 -13.07 -10.74
C GLU A 120 8.14 -12.43 -9.83
N LEU A 121 8.55 -11.84 -8.71
CA LEU A 121 7.63 -11.13 -7.81
C LEU A 121 7.05 -9.90 -8.50
N LEU A 122 7.89 -9.13 -9.21
CA LEU A 122 7.44 -7.98 -10.00
C LEU A 122 6.50 -8.40 -11.12
N TYR A 123 6.82 -9.46 -11.86
CA TYR A 123 5.95 -9.97 -12.91
C TYR A 123 4.56 -10.33 -12.37
N ARG A 124 4.49 -11.04 -11.23
CA ARG A 124 3.22 -11.34 -10.56
C ARG A 124 2.49 -10.06 -10.15
N ALA A 125 3.21 -9.08 -9.58
CA ALA A 125 2.64 -7.79 -9.21
C ALA A 125 2.01 -7.07 -10.41
N TYR A 126 2.75 -6.96 -11.52
CA TYR A 126 2.27 -6.34 -12.75
C TYR A 126 1.03 -7.04 -13.26
N LYS A 127 1.09 -8.37 -13.41
CA LYS A 127 -0.02 -9.19 -13.91
C LYS A 127 -1.28 -9.02 -13.06
N THR A 128 -1.17 -9.22 -11.74
CA THR A 128 -2.31 -9.08 -10.82
C THR A 128 -2.92 -7.68 -10.86
N THR A 129 -2.08 -6.65 -10.98
CA THR A 129 -2.55 -5.25 -11.03
C THR A 129 -3.27 -4.93 -12.33
N ILE A 130 -2.74 -5.38 -13.47
CA ILE A 130 -3.38 -5.22 -14.78
C ILE A 130 -4.71 -5.95 -14.80
N GLU A 131 -4.75 -7.23 -14.39
CA GLU A 131 -5.98 -8.03 -14.35
C GLU A 131 -7.05 -7.35 -13.50
N LEU A 132 -6.68 -6.78 -12.35
CA LEU A 132 -7.60 -6.05 -11.47
C LEU A 132 -8.17 -4.80 -12.15
N LEU A 133 -7.34 -4.00 -12.81
CA LEU A 133 -7.75 -2.76 -13.48
C LEU A 133 -8.55 -3.03 -14.77
N GLU A 134 -8.23 -4.10 -15.50
CA GLU A 134 -9.02 -4.56 -16.64
C GLU A 134 -10.41 -5.01 -16.19
N ASP A 135 -10.49 -5.72 -15.06
CA ASP A 135 -11.75 -6.15 -14.47
C ASP A 135 -12.61 -4.96 -14.01
N VAL A 136 -11.97 -3.89 -13.51
CA VAL A 136 -12.62 -2.60 -13.26
C VAL A 136 -13.23 -2.07 -14.55
N ILE A 137 -12.53 -2.11 -15.68
CA ILE A 137 -13.04 -1.57 -16.95
C ILE A 137 -14.20 -2.42 -17.50
N ALA A 138 -14.05 -3.75 -17.47
CA ALA A 138 -14.93 -4.70 -18.13
C ALA A 138 -16.28 -4.89 -17.41
N LYS A 139 -16.30 -4.87 -16.07
CA LYS A 139 -17.52 -5.11 -15.30
C LYS A 139 -18.38 -3.84 -15.14
N PRO A 140 -19.71 -3.98 -14.94
CA PRO A 140 -20.59 -2.86 -14.59
C PRO A 140 -20.12 -2.10 -13.34
N LEU A 141 -20.58 -0.86 -13.21
CA LEU A 141 -20.37 -0.08 -11.99
C LEU A 141 -21.20 -0.69 -10.85
N VAL A 142 -20.51 -1.24 -9.87
CA VAL A 142 -21.08 -1.72 -8.60
C VAL A 142 -20.37 -0.97 -7.49
N ILE A 143 -21.15 -0.39 -6.58
CA ILE A 143 -20.67 0.45 -5.48
C ILE A 143 -21.38 0.00 -4.22
N ASP A 144 -20.62 -0.31 -3.19
CA ASP A 144 -21.18 -0.65 -1.89
C ASP A 144 -21.73 0.61 -1.19
N PRO A 145 -22.77 0.50 -0.35
CA PRO A 145 -23.44 1.66 0.26
C PRO A 145 -22.53 2.61 1.07
N GLY A 146 -21.34 2.16 1.48
CA GLY A 146 -20.36 2.96 2.21
C GLY A 146 -19.36 3.72 1.32
N HIS A 147 -19.39 3.52 -0.01
CA HIS A 147 -18.47 4.14 -0.94
C HIS A 147 -19.17 5.22 -1.77
N ASP A 148 -18.62 6.44 -1.71
CA ASP A 148 -19.11 7.56 -2.50
C ASP A 148 -18.08 7.95 -3.57
N LEU A 149 -18.48 7.87 -4.84
CA LEU A 149 -17.68 8.24 -5.99
C LEU A 149 -17.19 9.69 -5.91
N GLN A 150 -18.01 10.61 -5.38
CA GLN A 150 -17.71 12.04 -5.32
C GLN A 150 -16.51 12.34 -4.42
N LEU A 151 -16.37 11.59 -3.30
CA LEU A 151 -15.21 11.71 -2.41
C LEU A 151 -13.90 11.40 -3.13
N PHE A 152 -13.95 10.64 -4.23
CA PHE A 152 -12.80 10.26 -5.04
C PHE A 152 -12.79 10.93 -6.42
N GLN A 153 -13.54 12.03 -6.57
CA GLN A 153 -13.64 12.81 -7.82
C GLN A 153 -14.11 11.99 -9.03
N LEU A 154 -14.86 10.93 -8.78
CA LEU A 154 -15.48 10.10 -9.81
C LEU A 154 -16.96 10.47 -9.94
N ARG A 155 -17.41 10.65 -11.19
CA ARG A 155 -18.79 11.04 -11.48
C ARG A 155 -19.65 9.85 -11.88
N ASP A 156 -19.05 8.92 -12.61
CA ASP A 156 -19.75 7.82 -13.25
C ASP A 156 -18.77 6.69 -13.61
N LYS A 157 -19.32 5.66 -14.24
CA LYS A 157 -18.56 4.52 -14.78
C LYS A 157 -17.50 4.94 -15.81
N LYS A 158 -17.78 5.95 -16.62
CA LYS A 158 -16.85 6.42 -17.66
C LYS A 158 -15.60 7.03 -17.02
N ALA A 159 -15.77 7.85 -15.98
CA ALA A 159 -14.68 8.43 -15.21
C ALA A 159 -13.83 7.34 -14.55
N LEU A 160 -14.47 6.34 -13.93
CA LEU A 160 -13.79 5.21 -13.29
C LEU A 160 -12.98 4.38 -14.30
N ASN A 161 -13.57 4.06 -15.46
CA ASN A 161 -12.87 3.34 -16.53
C ASN A 161 -11.70 4.14 -17.11
N ASN A 162 -11.85 5.46 -17.27
CA ASN A 162 -10.76 6.30 -17.75
C ASN A 162 -9.60 6.36 -16.76
N ARG A 163 -9.90 6.40 -15.45
CA ARG A 163 -8.88 6.35 -14.40
C ARG A 163 -8.14 5.01 -14.40
N ALA A 164 -8.87 3.89 -14.45
CA ALA A 164 -8.28 2.56 -14.58
C ALA A 164 -7.38 2.42 -15.82
N ARG A 165 -7.78 2.93 -16.98
CA ARG A 165 -6.95 2.92 -18.19
C ARG A 165 -5.65 3.70 -18.03
N ARG A 166 -5.71 4.90 -17.46
CA ARG A 166 -4.50 5.69 -17.17
C ARG A 166 -3.56 4.97 -16.23
N SER A 167 -4.10 4.29 -15.23
CA SER A 167 -3.32 3.45 -14.31
C SER A 167 -2.63 2.29 -15.04
N ILE A 168 -3.30 1.63 -15.99
CA ILE A 168 -2.68 0.58 -16.83
C ILE A 168 -1.59 1.17 -17.73
N GLU A 169 -1.85 2.31 -18.38
CA GLU A 169 -0.86 3.02 -19.21
C GLU A 169 0.41 3.36 -18.42
N GLU A 170 0.23 3.94 -17.24
CA GLU A 170 1.32 4.25 -16.31
C GLU A 170 2.11 3.00 -15.89
N LEU A 171 1.42 1.87 -15.70
CA LEU A 171 2.08 0.62 -15.33
C LEU A 171 2.91 0.03 -16.49
N ASN A 172 2.44 0.19 -17.73
CA ASN A 172 3.14 -0.26 -18.92
C ASN A 172 4.46 0.49 -19.14
N ASP A 173 4.57 1.75 -18.69
CA ASP A 173 5.83 2.51 -18.70
C ASP A 173 6.92 1.89 -17.80
N TYR A 174 6.56 0.95 -16.91
CA TYR A 174 7.49 0.25 -16.03
C TYR A 174 7.84 -1.17 -16.48
N ILE A 175 7.08 -1.73 -17.42
CA ILE A 175 7.29 -3.08 -17.96
C ILE A 175 8.26 -3.04 -19.14
N ASN A 176 8.28 -1.91 -19.88
CA ASN A 176 9.19 -1.65 -21.00
C ASN A 176 10.51 -1.02 -20.54
#